data_AF-A0A497FDY3-F1
#
_entry.id   AF-A0A497FDY3-F1
#
_cell.length_a   1.000
_cell.length_b   1.000
_cell.length_c   1.000
_cell.angle_alpha   90.00
_cell.angle_beta   90.00
_cell.angle_gamma   90.00
#
_symmetry.space_group_name_H-M   'P 1'
#
loop_
_entity.id
_entity.type
_entity.pdbx_description
1 polymer ?
#
loop_
_entity_poly.entity_id
_entity_poly.type
_entity_poly.pdbx_seq_one_letter_code
_entity_poly.pdbx_strand_id
1 'polypeptide(L)'
;MYQIWNLDREAHDELLNKLKTPLNHNQLWQLTGGNPRAIYELHIQKWNIGSWLQKIIEIVKTTIKEYCREKQKPPIQVLQELKQTLDNIDELELHPIWDYMLRNNIVTPLYSKWLDKKPSKTYWIGEDTAYQLPAHYWTIRTMVQKQTLNIEPKDIIQEIREEVS
;
A
#
# COMPACT_ATOMS: atom_id res chain seq x y z
N MET A 1 8.77 1.32 22.90
CA MET A 1 9.41 0.95 21.62
C MET A 1 8.85 1.92 20.59
N TYR A 2 9.68 2.81 20.05
CA TYR A 2 9.26 3.76 19.01
C TYR A 2 9.17 3.03 17.67
N GLN A 3 8.11 3.28 16.90
CA GLN A 3 7.93 2.68 15.60
C GLN A 3 8.73 3.50 14.58
N ILE A 4 9.80 2.91 14.02
CA ILE A 4 10.52 3.52 12.90
C ILE A 4 9.56 3.55 11.71
N TRP A 5 9.14 4.76 11.33
CA TRP A 5 8.29 5.00 10.17
C TRP A 5 9.11 4.93 8.86
N ASN A 6 8.44 5.13 7.72
CA ASN A 6 9.12 5.24 6.42
C ASN A 6 10.11 6.41 6.41
N LEU A 7 11.14 6.28 5.57
CA LEU A 7 12.12 7.35 5.33
C LEU A 7 11.41 8.57 4.74
N ASP A 8 11.91 9.75 5.09
CA ASP A 8 11.56 10.95 4.34
C ASP A 8 12.15 10.89 2.92
N ARG A 9 11.82 11.92 2.13
CA ARG A 9 12.18 11.94 0.72
C ARG A 9 13.69 11.99 0.48
N GLU A 10 14.41 12.74 1.30
CA GLU A 10 15.86 12.91 1.17
C GLU A 10 16.59 11.60 1.52
N ALA A 11 16.24 10.97 2.65
CA ALA A 11 16.83 9.71 3.07
C ALA A 11 16.47 8.55 2.12
N HIS A 12 15.25 8.55 1.56
CA HIS A 12 14.86 7.62 0.49
C HIS A 12 15.78 7.74 -0.73
N ASP A 13 15.98 8.96 -1.23
CA ASP A 13 16.78 9.19 -2.43
C ASP A 13 18.27 8.88 -2.19
N GLU A 14 18.79 9.16 -0.98
CA GLU A 14 20.13 8.77 -0.58
C GLU A 14 20.32 7.24 -0.58
N LEU A 15 19.36 6.51 -0.01
CA LEU A 15 19.38 5.04 0.01
C LEU A 15 19.36 4.47 -1.41
N LEU A 16 18.49 4.98 -2.29
CA LEU A 16 18.41 4.53 -3.68
C LEU A 16 19.71 4.78 -4.46
N ASN A 17 20.34 5.93 -4.24
CA ASN A 17 21.65 6.25 -4.81
C ASN A 17 22.73 5.26 -4.35
N LYS A 18 22.77 4.96 -3.04
CA LYS A 18 23.72 3.97 -2.46
C LYS A 18 23.51 2.57 -3.02
N LEU A 19 22.26 2.17 -3.22
CA LEU A 19 21.90 0.87 -3.80
C LEU A 19 22.03 0.83 -5.33
N LYS A 20 22.37 1.97 -5.97
CA LYS A 20 22.56 2.12 -7.43
C LYS A 20 21.37 1.57 -8.21
N THR A 21 20.16 1.99 -7.83
CA THR A 21 18.95 1.58 -8.55
C THR A 21 18.98 2.05 -10.00
N PRO A 22 18.55 1.21 -10.97
CA PRO A 22 18.36 1.64 -12.36
C PRO A 22 17.01 2.34 -12.58
N LEU A 23 16.16 2.39 -11.55
CA LEU A 23 14.79 2.88 -11.65
C LEU A 23 14.68 4.36 -11.27
N ASN A 24 13.63 5.01 -11.76
CA ASN A 24 13.32 6.37 -11.38
C ASN A 24 12.93 6.47 -9.89
N HIS A 25 13.55 7.41 -9.16
CA HIS A 25 13.30 7.57 -7.72
C HIS A 25 11.86 7.99 -7.41
N ASN A 26 11.24 8.85 -8.21
CA ASN A 26 9.83 9.22 -8.03
C ASN A 26 8.92 8.01 -8.20
N GLN A 27 9.20 7.15 -9.19
CA GLN A 27 8.43 5.91 -9.38
C GLN A 27 8.54 4.99 -8.15
N LEU A 28 9.74 4.83 -7.59
CA LEU A 28 9.93 4.04 -6.36
C LEU A 28 9.29 4.67 -5.13
N TRP A 29 9.27 5.99 -5.04
CA TRP A 29 8.54 6.71 -4.00
C TRP A 29 7.03 6.44 -4.08
N GLN A 30 6.44 6.49 -5.27
CA GLN A 30 5.00 6.22 -5.48
C GLN A 30 4.59 4.77 -5.16
N LEU A 31 5.54 3.85 -5.03
CA LEU A 31 5.28 2.45 -4.70
C LEU A 31 5.62 2.13 -3.23
N THR A 32 6.73 2.65 -2.74
CA THR A 32 7.29 2.27 -1.43
C THR A 32 7.06 3.30 -0.34
N GLY A 33 6.82 4.56 -0.71
CA GLY A 33 6.58 5.66 0.24
C GLY A 33 7.73 5.87 1.21
N GLY A 34 8.97 5.53 0.82
CA GLY A 34 10.14 5.62 1.70
C GLY A 34 10.41 4.39 2.55
N ASN A 35 9.63 3.31 2.44
CA ASN A 35 9.77 2.14 3.32
C ASN A 35 11.08 1.37 3.04
N PRO A 36 12.04 1.30 4.00
CA PRO A 36 13.32 0.63 3.79
C PRO A 36 13.19 -0.87 3.46
N ARG A 37 12.20 -1.55 4.06
CA ARG A 37 11.95 -2.98 3.82
C ARG A 37 11.51 -3.20 2.38
N ALA A 38 10.58 -2.39 1.88
CA ALA A 38 10.12 -2.47 0.49
C ALA A 38 11.24 -2.16 -0.51
N ILE A 39 12.06 -1.15 -0.23
CA ILE A 39 13.24 -0.82 -1.05
C ILE A 39 14.23 -1.99 -1.07
N TYR A 40 14.50 -2.58 0.09
CA TYR A 40 15.37 -3.75 0.20
C TYR A 40 14.81 -4.96 -0.55
N GLU A 41 13.50 -5.24 -0.45
CA GLU A 41 12.82 -6.31 -1.19
C GLU A 41 12.91 -6.14 -2.70
N LEU A 42 12.81 -4.91 -3.19
CA LEU A 42 13.03 -4.59 -4.60
C LEU A 42 14.49 -4.79 -4.99
N HIS A 43 15.44 -4.35 -4.15
CA HIS A 43 16.87 -4.51 -4.39
C HIS A 43 17.28 -5.98 -4.52
N ILE A 44 16.87 -6.85 -3.59
CA ILE A 44 17.17 -8.29 -3.65
C ILE A 44 16.51 -8.97 -4.86
N GLN A 45 15.40 -8.41 -5.37
CA GLN A 45 14.73 -8.84 -6.60
C GLN A 45 15.29 -8.18 -7.86
N LYS A 46 16.48 -7.57 -7.78
CA LYS A 46 17.14 -6.88 -8.89
C LYS A 46 16.24 -5.83 -9.54
N TRP A 47 15.46 -5.12 -8.70
CA TRP A 47 14.56 -4.05 -9.12
C TRP A 47 13.40 -4.48 -10.02
N ASN A 48 13.01 -5.76 -9.95
CA ASN A 48 11.85 -6.27 -10.69
C ASN A 48 10.53 -5.85 -10.03
N ILE A 49 10.02 -4.68 -10.42
CA ILE A 49 8.75 -4.13 -9.92
C ILE A 49 7.59 -5.10 -10.17
N GLY A 50 7.52 -5.76 -11.33
CA GLY A 50 6.42 -6.65 -11.67
C GLY A 50 6.33 -7.84 -10.70
N SER A 51 7.46 -8.49 -10.43
CA SER A 51 7.52 -9.61 -9.48
C SER A 51 7.23 -9.17 -8.05
N TRP A 52 7.71 -7.99 -7.66
CA TRP A 52 7.44 -7.45 -6.33
C TRP A 52 5.96 -7.08 -6.16
N LEU A 53 5.35 -6.38 -7.13
CA LEU A 53 3.93 -6.06 -7.13
C LEU A 53 3.04 -7.30 -7.16
N GLN A 54 3.45 -8.37 -7.86
CA GLN A 54 2.70 -9.61 -7.83
C GLN A 54 2.56 -10.16 -6.40
N LYS A 55 3.61 -10.05 -5.57
CA LYS A 55 3.54 -10.45 -4.16
C LYS A 55 2.57 -9.58 -3.37
N ILE A 56 2.59 -8.27 -3.60
CA ILE A 56 1.66 -7.32 -2.97
C ILE A 56 0.21 -7.62 -3.37
N ILE A 57 -0.03 -7.87 -4.66
CA ILE A 57 -1.35 -8.28 -5.19
C ILE A 57 -1.83 -9.55 -4.47
N GLU A 58 -1.00 -10.58 -4.37
CA GLU A 58 -1.39 -11.83 -3.72
C GLU A 58 -1.67 -11.67 -2.22
N ILE A 59 -0.92 -10.81 -1.52
CA ILE A 59 -1.21 -10.47 -0.11
C ILE A 59 -2.60 -9.85 0.01
N VAL A 60 -2.85 -8.74 -0.70
CA VAL A 60 -4.15 -8.04 -0.65
C VAL A 60 -5.30 -8.94 -1.08
N LYS A 61 -5.12 -9.68 -2.17
CA LYS A 61 -6.11 -10.62 -2.71
C LYS A 61 -6.45 -11.72 -1.71
N THR A 62 -5.45 -12.27 -1.04
CA THR A 62 -5.65 -13.34 -0.05
C THR A 62 -6.37 -12.79 1.18
N THR A 63 -5.98 -11.62 1.68
CA THR A 63 -6.67 -10.93 2.79
C THR A 63 -8.15 -10.69 2.48
N ILE A 64 -8.46 -10.15 1.29
CA ILE A 64 -9.87 -9.92 0.90
C ILE A 64 -10.62 -11.26 0.76
N LYS A 65 -10.00 -12.30 0.19
CA LYS A 65 -10.63 -13.63 0.07
C LYS A 65 -10.90 -14.27 1.43
N GLU A 66 -10.00 -14.14 2.39
CA GLU A 66 -10.20 -14.62 3.76
C GLU A 66 -11.40 -13.93 4.40
N TYR A 67 -11.47 -12.60 4.32
CA TYR A 67 -12.62 -11.83 4.79
C TYR A 67 -13.94 -12.25 4.11
N CYS A 68 -13.93 -12.39 2.77
CA CYS A 68 -15.09 -12.83 1.99
C CYS A 68 -15.59 -14.20 2.46
N ARG A 69 -14.68 -15.15 2.70
CA ARG A 69 -15.03 -16.51 3.15
C ARG A 69 -15.66 -16.48 4.54
N GLU A 70 -15.05 -15.76 5.49
CA GLU A 70 -15.54 -15.73 6.86
C GLU A 70 -16.88 -14.98 6.98
N LYS A 71 -17.04 -13.87 6.28
CA LYS A 71 -18.26 -13.07 6.30
C LYS A 71 -19.32 -13.52 5.28
N GLN A 72 -19.03 -14.56 4.50
CA GLN A 72 -19.88 -15.09 3.43
C GLN A 72 -20.34 -14.00 2.45
N LYS A 73 -19.43 -13.06 2.13
CA LYS A 73 -19.67 -11.94 1.21
C LYS A 73 -18.99 -12.20 -0.13
N PRO A 74 -19.62 -11.86 -1.27
CA PRO A 74 -18.95 -11.92 -2.56
C PRO A 74 -17.88 -10.81 -2.65
N PRO A 75 -16.74 -11.04 -3.34
CA PRO A 75 -15.68 -10.04 -3.48
C PRO A 75 -16.13 -8.67 -3.99
N ILE A 76 -17.10 -8.64 -4.90
CA ILE A 76 -17.62 -7.38 -5.46
C ILE A 76 -18.25 -6.48 -4.40
N GLN A 77 -18.97 -7.06 -3.43
CA GLN A 77 -19.57 -6.31 -2.33
C GLN A 77 -18.47 -5.72 -1.44
N VAL A 78 -17.43 -6.49 -1.15
CA VAL A 78 -16.30 -6.03 -0.34
C VAL A 78 -15.54 -4.90 -1.05
N LEU A 79 -15.38 -4.97 -2.38
CA LEU A 79 -14.77 -3.88 -3.16
C LEU A 79 -15.64 -2.62 -3.16
N GLN A 80 -16.97 -2.74 -3.17
CA GLN A 80 -17.87 -1.59 -3.04
C GLN A 80 -17.79 -0.94 -1.66
N GLU A 81 -17.66 -1.76 -0.60
CA GLU A 81 -17.43 -1.28 0.76
C GLU A 81 -16.09 -0.52 0.85
N LEU A 82 -15.00 -1.11 0.32
CA LEU A 82 -13.67 -0.49 0.29
C LEU A 82 -13.63 0.79 -0.55
N LYS A 83 -14.45 0.92 -1.60
CA LYS A 83 -14.53 2.15 -2.40
C LYS A 83 -14.83 3.37 -1.54
N GLN A 84 -15.67 3.22 -0.52
CA GLN A 84 -16.09 4.32 0.35
C GLN A 84 -14.93 4.83 1.23
N THR A 85 -13.91 3.99 1.48
CA THR A 85 -12.77 4.34 2.34
C THR A 85 -11.55 4.83 1.57
N LEU A 86 -11.58 4.84 0.23
CA LEU A 86 -10.42 5.25 -0.58
C LEU A 86 -10.14 6.76 -0.50
N ASP A 87 -11.19 7.57 -0.36
CA ASP A 87 -11.06 9.03 -0.24
C ASP A 87 -10.73 9.45 1.20
N ASN A 88 -11.06 8.61 2.18
CA ASN A 88 -10.77 8.80 3.59
C ASN A 88 -10.39 7.49 4.25
N ILE A 89 -9.08 7.22 4.33
CA ILE A 89 -8.57 5.98 4.92
C ILE A 89 -8.88 5.85 6.42
N ASP A 90 -9.13 6.94 7.13
CA ASP A 90 -9.46 6.88 8.56
C ASP A 90 -10.82 6.18 8.80
N GLU A 91 -11.71 6.16 7.79
CA GLU A 91 -12.97 5.40 7.86
C GLU A 91 -12.75 3.87 7.76
N LEU A 92 -11.58 3.44 7.27
CA LEU A 92 -11.28 2.01 7.12
C LEU A 92 -11.21 1.30 8.47
N GLU A 93 -10.78 1.98 9.55
CA GLU A 93 -10.74 1.42 10.91
C GLU A 93 -12.14 1.04 11.43
N LEU A 94 -13.20 1.69 10.91
CA LEU A 94 -14.58 1.37 11.25
C LEU A 94 -15.11 0.15 10.47
N HIS A 95 -14.42 -0.27 9.41
CA HIS A 95 -14.86 -1.37 8.57
C HIS A 95 -14.40 -2.73 9.13
N PRO A 96 -15.24 -3.79 9.15
CA PRO A 96 -14.84 -5.10 9.70
C PRO A 96 -13.66 -5.79 8.98
N ILE A 97 -13.26 -5.30 7.80
CA ILE A 97 -12.06 -5.81 7.10
C ILE A 97 -10.75 -5.30 7.71
N TRP A 98 -10.81 -4.23 8.52
CA TRP A 98 -9.68 -3.60 9.19
C TRP A 98 -8.77 -4.62 9.85
N ASP A 99 -9.32 -5.50 10.68
CA ASP A 99 -8.53 -6.49 11.45
C ASP A 99 -7.75 -7.45 10.55
N TYR A 100 -8.25 -7.73 9.34
CA TYR A 100 -7.58 -8.61 8.38
C TYR A 100 -6.45 -7.86 7.67
N MET A 101 -6.68 -6.60 7.30
CA MET A 101 -5.66 -5.76 6.70
C MET A 101 -4.54 -5.43 7.69
N LEU A 102 -4.87 -5.18 8.95
CA LEU A 102 -3.92 -4.91 10.01
C LEU A 102 -3.04 -6.13 10.28
N ARG A 103 -3.63 -7.31 10.46
CA ARG A 103 -2.89 -8.57 10.68
C ARG A 103 -1.97 -8.94 9.52
N ASN A 104 -2.31 -8.54 8.30
CA ASN A 104 -1.52 -8.78 7.10
C ASN A 104 -0.58 -7.62 6.71
N ASN A 105 -0.38 -6.63 7.59
CA ASN A 105 0.54 -5.51 7.35
C ASN A 105 0.21 -4.71 6.08
N ILE A 106 -1.09 -4.58 5.76
CA ILE A 106 -1.58 -3.77 4.64
C ILE A 106 -1.82 -2.34 5.11
N VAL A 107 -2.33 -2.19 6.33
CA VAL A 107 -2.63 -0.91 7.01
C VAL A 107 -1.96 -0.85 8.36
N THR A 108 -1.80 0.35 8.88
CA THR A 108 -1.22 0.61 10.20
C THR A 108 -1.90 1.82 10.83
N PRO A 109 -2.23 1.77 12.13
CA PRO A 109 -2.66 2.96 12.85
C PRO A 109 -1.47 3.93 13.05
N LEU A 110 -1.78 5.21 13.14
CA LEU A 110 -0.86 6.34 13.34
C LEU A 110 -1.07 7.01 14.69
N TYR A 111 -1.23 6.20 15.75
CA TYR A 111 -1.40 6.73 17.10
C TYR A 111 -0.16 7.55 17.52
N SER A 112 -0.37 8.83 17.77
CA SER A 112 0.68 9.86 17.97
C SER A 112 1.72 9.55 19.05
N LYS A 113 1.41 8.68 20.02
CA LYS A 113 2.31 8.33 21.13
C LYS A 113 3.45 7.38 20.74
N TRP A 114 3.37 6.73 19.57
CA TRP A 114 4.33 5.69 19.15
C TRP A 114 5.22 6.13 17.99
N LEU A 115 4.99 7.33 17.46
CA LEU A 115 5.71 7.90 16.34
C LEU A 115 6.60 9.05 16.82
N ASP A 116 7.87 9.01 16.45
CA ASP A 116 8.81 10.13 16.70
C ASP A 116 8.36 11.40 15.96
N LYS A 117 7.75 11.23 14.79
CA LYS A 117 7.15 12.29 13.98
C LYS A 117 5.95 11.73 13.22
N LYS A 118 4.81 12.42 13.30
CA LYS A 118 3.63 12.04 12.52
C LYS A 118 3.91 12.25 11.03
N PRO A 119 3.64 11.27 10.15
CA PRO A 119 3.81 11.46 8.72
C PRO A 119 2.84 12.52 8.20
N SER A 120 3.26 13.23 7.15
CA SER A 120 2.39 14.17 6.45
C SER A 120 1.27 13.43 5.71
N LYS A 121 0.07 14.01 5.73
CA LYS A 121 -1.07 13.46 4.98
C LYS A 121 -0.77 13.39 3.49
N THR A 122 -1.18 12.29 2.87
CA THR A 122 -1.11 12.03 1.43
C THR A 122 -2.29 11.13 1.05
N TYR A 123 -2.43 10.78 -0.23
CA TYR A 123 -3.51 9.89 -0.70
C TYR A 123 -3.55 8.51 -0.01
N TRP A 124 -2.46 8.08 0.63
CA TRP A 124 -2.37 6.78 1.32
C TRP A 124 -2.13 6.90 2.83
N ILE A 125 -2.07 8.14 3.36
CA ILE A 125 -1.84 8.46 4.77
C ILE A 125 -2.91 9.45 5.24
N GLY A 126 -3.79 8.99 6.13
CA GLY A 126 -4.81 9.79 6.81
C GLY A 126 -4.31 10.48 8.07
N GLU A 127 -5.23 10.90 8.92
CA GLU A 127 -4.91 11.43 10.25
C GLU A 127 -4.46 10.30 11.18
N ASP A 128 -5.25 9.23 11.30
CA ASP A 128 -5.06 8.20 12.31
C ASP A 128 -4.75 6.83 11.70
N THR A 129 -4.87 6.69 10.39
CA THR A 129 -4.62 5.46 9.66
C THR A 129 -3.78 5.71 8.41
N ALA A 130 -2.90 4.76 8.07
CA ALA A 130 -2.21 4.74 6.79
C ALA A 130 -2.22 3.34 6.18
N TYR A 131 -2.16 3.26 4.85
CA TYR A 131 -1.63 2.06 4.23
C TYR A 131 -0.16 1.93 4.62
N GLN A 132 0.35 0.73 4.84
CA GLN A 132 1.74 0.58 5.21
C GLN A 132 2.70 0.91 4.05
N LEU A 133 2.20 0.79 2.81
CA LEU A 133 2.88 1.13 1.57
C LEU A 133 1.89 1.79 0.61
N PRO A 134 2.31 2.77 -0.21
CA PRO A 134 1.52 3.25 -1.34
C PRO A 134 1.06 2.12 -2.28
N ALA A 135 1.89 1.10 -2.50
CA ALA A 135 1.53 -0.05 -3.33
C ALA A 135 0.28 -0.80 -2.84
N HIS A 136 -0.01 -0.81 -1.53
CA HIS A 136 -1.26 -1.39 -1.01
C HIS A 136 -2.47 -0.56 -1.43
N TYR A 137 -2.40 0.77 -1.27
CA TYR A 137 -3.42 1.70 -1.76
C TYR A 137 -3.69 1.48 -3.24
N TRP A 138 -2.64 1.50 -4.06
CA TRP A 138 -2.79 1.35 -5.51
C TRP A 138 -3.36 -0.01 -5.91
N THR A 139 -2.98 -1.07 -5.21
CA THR A 139 -3.53 -2.42 -5.42
C THR A 139 -5.03 -2.44 -5.15
N ILE A 140 -5.47 -1.92 -3.99
CA ILE A 140 -6.88 -1.90 -3.60
C ILE A 140 -7.67 -0.99 -4.54
N ARG A 141 -7.18 0.22 -4.81
CA ARG A 141 -7.79 1.16 -5.76
C ARG A 141 -7.98 0.51 -7.13
N THR A 142 -6.95 -0.14 -7.67
CA THR A 142 -7.04 -0.83 -8.97
C THR A 142 -8.10 -1.94 -8.95
N MET A 143 -8.15 -2.75 -7.88
CA MET A 143 -9.18 -3.79 -7.72
C MET A 143 -10.59 -3.20 -7.66
N VAL A 144 -10.76 -2.07 -6.96
CA VAL A 144 -12.04 -1.35 -6.84
C VAL A 144 -12.47 -0.79 -8.20
N GLN A 145 -11.58 -0.10 -8.92
CA GLN A 145 -11.89 0.47 -10.24
C GLN A 145 -12.25 -0.61 -11.27
N LYS A 146 -11.48 -1.71 -11.28
CA LYS A 146 -11.74 -2.84 -12.19
C LYS A 146 -12.81 -3.80 -11.70
N GLN A 147 -13.34 -3.59 -10.48
CA GLN A 147 -14.35 -4.44 -9.84
C GLN A 147 -13.94 -5.94 -9.79
N THR A 148 -12.65 -6.22 -9.63
CA THR A 148 -12.10 -7.58 -9.64
C THR A 148 -10.87 -7.70 -8.76
N LEU A 149 -10.69 -8.86 -8.13
CA LEU A 149 -9.46 -9.20 -7.41
C LEU A 149 -8.37 -9.76 -8.34
N ASN A 150 -8.71 -10.03 -9.60
CA ASN A 150 -7.78 -10.58 -10.59
C ASN A 150 -7.20 -9.42 -11.42
N ILE A 151 -6.24 -8.72 -10.82
CA ILE A 151 -5.46 -7.67 -11.47
C ILE A 151 -4.01 -8.13 -11.65
N GLU A 152 -3.30 -7.50 -12.57
CA GLU A 152 -1.89 -7.73 -12.85
C GLU A 152 -1.05 -6.49 -12.49
N PRO A 153 0.27 -6.64 -12.25
CA PRO A 153 1.15 -5.50 -11.95
C PRO A 153 1.06 -4.35 -12.96
N LYS A 154 0.83 -4.65 -14.25
CA LYS A 154 0.69 -3.63 -15.30
C LYS A 154 -0.52 -2.72 -15.07
N ASP A 155 -1.59 -3.25 -14.47
CA ASP A 155 -2.81 -2.49 -14.19
C ASP A 155 -2.54 -1.42 -13.14
N ILE A 156 -1.80 -1.77 -12.09
CA ILE A 156 -1.36 -0.85 -11.04
C ILE A 156 -0.46 0.24 -11.62
N ILE A 157 0.50 -0.14 -12.47
CA ILE A 157 1.42 0.82 -13.08
C ILE A 157 0.68 1.79 -14.02
N GLN A 158 -0.35 1.32 -14.72
CA GLN A 158 -1.19 2.18 -15.55
C GLN A 158 -1.97 3.19 -14.69
N GLU A 159 -2.63 2.73 -13.61
CA GLU A 159 -3.39 3.58 -12.69
C GLU A 159 -2.50 4.70 -12.09
N ILE A 160 -1.28 4.37 -11.64
CA ILE A 160 -0.33 5.36 -11.10
C ILE A 160 0.03 6.42 -12.15
N ARG A 161 0.20 6.02 -13.42
CA ARG A 161 0.54 6.96 -14.50
C ARG A 161 -0.61 7.91 -14.79
N GLU A 162 -1.84 7.41 -14.81
CA GLU A 162 -3.03 8.20 -15.11
C GLU A 162 -3.32 9.25 -14.01
N GLU A 163 -3.01 8.95 -12.74
CA GLU A 163 -3.21 9.92 -11.65
C GLU A 163 -2.10 10.98 -11.54
N VAL A 164 -0.86 10.62 -11.89
CA VAL A 164 0.32 11.48 -11.67
C VAL A 164 0.69 12.29 -12.93
N SER A 165 -0.02 12.09 -14.05
CA SER A 165 0.13 12.88 -15.30
C SER A 165 -0.68 14.16 -15.25
#